data_AF-A0A8C3AKW9-F1
#
_entry.id   AF-A0A8C3AKW9-F1
#
_cell.length_a   1.000
_cell.length_b   1.000
_cell.length_c   1.000
_cell.angle_alpha   90.00
_cell.angle_beta   90.00
_cell.angle_gamma   90.00
#
_symmetry.space_group_name_H-M   'P 1'
#
loop_
_entity.id
_entity.type
_entity.pdbx_description
1 polymer ?
#
loop_
_entity_poly.entity_id
_entity_poly.type
_entity_poly.pdbx_seq_one_letter_code
_entity_poly.pdbx_strand_id
1 'polypeptide(L)' 'KNPAGPTATETVRSTPSRHEKSLGLLTMKFVSLLQEAKDGVLDLKVAADSLAVKQKRRIYDITNVLEGGRELWQPN' A
#
# COMPACT_ATOMS: atom_id res chain seq x y z
N LYS A 1 -6.10 -33.51 -41.36
CA LYS A 1 -4.69 -33.28 -40.93
C LYS A 1 -4.60 -31.90 -40.31
N ASN A 2 -4.80 -31.79 -39.00
CA ASN A 2 -4.48 -30.61 -38.21
C ASN A 2 -3.58 -31.07 -37.06
N PRO A 3 -2.45 -30.40 -36.85
CA PRO A 3 -2.12 -30.03 -35.49
C PRO A 3 -1.51 -28.62 -35.46
N ALA A 4 -2.31 -27.63 -35.08
CA ALA A 4 -1.79 -26.35 -34.64
C ALA A 4 -2.32 -26.15 -33.22
N GLY A 5 -1.46 -26.45 -32.24
CA GLY A 5 -1.75 -26.29 -30.82
C GLY A 5 -1.93 -24.81 -30.44
N PRO A 6 -2.43 -24.54 -29.22
CA PRO A 6 -2.56 -23.18 -28.74
C PRO A 6 -1.16 -22.62 -28.48
N THR A 7 -0.73 -21.63 -29.27
CA THR A 7 0.44 -20.82 -28.94
C THR A 7 0.11 -19.95 -27.74
N ALA A 8 0.32 -20.51 -26.55
CA ALA A 8 0.41 -19.78 -25.30
C ALA A 8 1.68 -18.90 -25.35
N THR A 9 1.60 -17.74 -25.99
CA THR A 9 2.50 -16.63 -25.70
C THR A 9 1.84 -15.80 -24.62
N GLU A 10 1.98 -16.32 -23.40
CA GLU A 10 1.64 -15.73 -22.12
C GLU A 10 2.54 -14.50 -21.89
N THR A 11 2.32 -13.42 -22.65
CA THR A 11 2.82 -12.11 -22.24
C THR A 11 1.85 -11.59 -21.19
N VAL A 12 2.01 -12.07 -19.95
CA VAL A 12 1.49 -11.37 -18.78
C VAL A 12 2.19 -10.03 -18.77
N ARG A 13 1.57 -9.05 -19.44
CA ARG A 13 1.82 -7.64 -19.16
C ARG A 13 1.46 -7.51 -17.70
N SER A 14 2.47 -7.53 -16.84
CA SER A 14 2.38 -7.09 -15.46
C SER A 14 1.95 -5.63 -15.52
N THR A 15 0.64 -5.41 -15.68
CA THR A 15 0.01 -4.15 -15.32
C THR A 15 0.49 -3.89 -13.90
N PRO A 16 0.97 -2.67 -13.57
CA PRO A 16 1.44 -2.36 -12.22
C PRO A 16 0.34 -2.78 -11.27
N SER A 17 0.60 -3.91 -10.62
CA SER A 17 -0.44 -4.78 -10.12
C SER A 17 -1.13 -4.01 -9.02
N ARG A 18 -2.46 -4.04 -8.96
CA ARG A 18 -3.25 -3.41 -7.89
C ARG A 18 -2.66 -3.71 -6.48
N HIS A 19 -1.96 -4.83 -6.36
CA HIS A 19 -1.18 -5.27 -5.20
C HIS A 19 -0.06 -4.30 -4.78
N GLU A 20 0.68 -3.69 -5.70
CA GLU A 20 1.76 -2.73 -5.40
C GLU A 20 1.25 -1.43 -4.77
N LYS A 21 -0.04 -1.11 -4.98
CA LYS A 21 -0.74 0.05 -4.40
C LYS A 21 -1.76 -0.35 -3.33
N SER A 22 -1.74 -1.61 -2.91
CA SER A 22 -2.69 -2.12 -1.93
C SER A 22 -2.45 -1.49 -0.56
N LEU A 23 -3.52 -1.23 0.17
CA LEU A 23 -3.43 -0.68 1.52
C LEU A 23 -2.62 -1.59 2.43
N GLY A 24 -2.80 -2.92 2.33
CA GLY A 24 -2.03 -3.88 3.13
C GLY A 24 -0.52 -3.77 2.91
N LEU A 25 -0.06 -3.63 1.67
CA LEU A 25 1.37 -3.45 1.39
C LEU A 25 1.90 -2.12 1.95
N LEU A 26 1.11 -1.04 1.83
CA LEU A 26 1.46 0.26 2.39
C LEU A 26 1.51 0.21 3.93
N THR A 27 0.56 -0.48 4.57
CA THR A 27 0.54 -0.71 6.02
C THR A 27 1.76 -1.50 6.46
N MET A 28 2.14 -2.57 5.76
CA MET A 28 3.33 -3.35 6.09
C MET A 28 4.59 -2.49 6.04
N LYS A 29 4.78 -1.72 4.96
CA LYS A 29 5.91 -0.79 4.84
C LYS A 29 5.88 0.31 5.91
N PHE A 30 4.71 0.85 6.24
CA PHE A 30 4.54 1.85 7.30
C PHE A 30 4.97 1.29 8.66
N VAL A 31 4.55 0.06 8.98
CA VAL A 31 4.93 -0.62 10.23
C VAL A 31 6.43 -0.92 10.26
N SER A 32 7.05 -1.30 9.14
CA SER A 32 8.52 -1.45 9.08
C SER A 32 9.25 -0.13 9.36
N LEU A 33 8.79 0.98 8.80
CA LEU A 33 9.36 2.30 9.07
C LEU A 33 9.19 2.72 10.53
N LEU A 34 8.06 2.38 11.16
CA LEU A 34 7.83 2.58 12.59
C LEU A 34 8.75 1.67 13.44
N GLN A 35 8.97 0.44 12.96
CA GLN A 35 9.99 -0.53 13.33
C GLN A 35 11.37 0.10 13.55
N GLU A 36 11.80 0.79 12.50
CA GLU A 36 13.14 1.36 12.35
C GLU A 36 13.27 2.75 12.99
N ALA A 37 12.15 3.42 13.29
CA ALA A 37 12.15 4.74 13.89
C ALA A 37 12.68 4.68 15.33
N LYS A 38 13.68 5.51 15.63
CA LYS A 38 14.15 5.71 17.00
C LYS A 38 13.00 6.23 17.86
N ASP A 39 12.85 5.64 19.05
CA ASP A 39 11.81 5.94 20.03
C ASP A 39 10.38 5.50 19.65
N GLY A 40 10.23 4.74 18.56
CA GLY A 40 8.92 4.23 18.12
C GLY A 40 7.97 5.33 17.66
N VAL A 41 8.50 6.50 17.27
CA VAL A 41 7.73 7.63 16.74
C VAL A 41 8.05 7.82 15.27
N LEU A 42 7.07 7.60 14.40
CA LEU A 42 7.22 7.79 12.96
C LEU A 42 6.55 9.10 12.50
N ASP A 43 7.32 9.97 11.83
CA ASP A 43 6.78 11.18 11.20
C ASP A 43 5.94 10.79 9.97
N LEU A 44 4.67 11.20 9.96
CA LEU A 44 3.71 10.92 8.89
C LEU A 44 4.13 11.52 7.54
N LYS A 45 4.85 12.65 7.54
CA LYS A 45 5.37 13.26 6.32
C LYS A 45 6.47 12.40 5.72
N VAL A 46 7.40 11.93 6.55
CA VAL A 46 8.49 11.02 6.13
C VAL A 46 7.92 9.69 5.66
N ALA A 47 6.93 9.14 6.37
CA ALA A 47 6.25 7.92 5.96
C ALA A 47 5.54 8.08 4.60
N ALA A 48 4.88 9.22 4.36
CA ALA A 48 4.22 9.50 3.08
C ALA A 48 5.22 9.56 1.91
N ASP A 49 6.37 10.19 2.12
CA ASP A 49 7.44 10.28 1.14
C ASP A 49 8.05 8.89 0.86
N SER A 50 8.35 8.11 1.90
CA SER A 50 8.90 6.75 1.79
C SER A 50 7.93 5.75 1.14
N LEU A 51 6.63 5.91 1.38
CA LEU A 51 5.58 5.10 0.76
C LEU A 51 5.20 5.58 -0.65
N ALA A 52 5.83 6.65 -1.15
CA ALA A 52 5.55 7.28 -2.44
C ALA A 52 4.06 7.59 -2.67
N VAL A 53 3.35 7.91 -1.59
CA VAL A 53 1.90 8.14 -1.65
C VAL A 53 1.63 9.60 -1.96
N LYS A 54 1.31 9.88 -3.23
CA LYS A 54 0.97 11.24 -3.68
C LYS A 54 -0.27 11.82 -3.00
N GLN A 55 -1.09 11.00 -2.34
CA GLN A 55 -2.35 11.40 -1.72
C GLN A 55 -2.33 11.10 -0.22
N LYS A 56 -2.53 12.13 0.60
CA LYS A 56 -2.69 12.02 2.06
C LYS A 56 -3.76 10.99 2.48
N ARG A 57 -4.72 10.69 1.57
CA ARG A 57 -5.82 9.76 1.77
C ARG A 57 -5.39 8.38 2.28
N ARG A 58 -4.25 7.85 1.82
CA ARG A 58 -3.77 6.51 2.20
C ARG A 58 -3.14 6.47 3.58
N ILE A 59 -2.50 7.56 4.02
CA ILE A 59 -1.97 7.63 5.38
C ILE A 59 -3.12 7.57 6.38
N TYR A 60 -4.23 8.27 6.12
CA TYR A 60 -5.43 8.16 6.94
C TYR A 60 -6.04 6.76 6.94
N ASP A 61 -6.04 6.06 5.81
CA ASP A 61 -6.51 4.66 5.81
C ASP A 61 -5.63 3.77 6.69
N ILE A 62 -4.30 3.97 6.66
CA ILE A 62 -3.36 3.20 7.47
C ILE A 62 -3.56 3.53 8.96
N THR A 63 -3.58 4.82 9.32
CA THR A 63 -3.81 5.23 10.72
C THR A 63 -5.18 4.78 11.19
N ASN A 64 -6.23 4.89 10.38
CA ASN A 64 -7.58 4.44 10.75
C ASN A 64 -7.69 2.92 10.87
N VAL A 65 -6.87 2.13 10.16
CA VAL A 65 -6.80 0.67 10.35
C VAL A 65 -6.00 0.31 11.59
N LEU A 66 -4.95 1.07 11.92
CA LEU A 66 -4.13 0.88 13.13
C LEU A 66 -4.80 1.43 14.41
N GLU A 67 -5.59 2.49 14.29
CA GLU A 67 -6.31 3.18 15.38
C GLU A 67 -7.79 2.76 15.47
N GLY A 68 -8.25 1.91 14.54
CA GLY A 68 -9.64 1.62 14.19
C GLY A 68 -10.54 1.01 15.27
N GLY A 69 -10.82 1.79 16.31
CA GLY A 69 -11.85 1.51 17.30
C GLY A 69 -12.36 2.73 18.07
N ARG A 70 -12.01 3.96 17.71
CA ARG A 70 -12.50 5.15 18.43
C ARG A 70 -12.97 6.28 17.52
N GLU A 71 -14.07 6.01 16.84
CA GLU A 71 -15.29 6.85 16.74
C GLU A 71 -15.23 8.34 16.35
N LEU A 72 -14.12 9.01 16.05
CA LEU A 72 -14.21 10.45 15.70
C LEU A 72 -13.37 10.83 14.48
N TRP A 73 -13.84 10.42 13.30
CA TRP A 73 -13.59 11.19 12.09
C TRP A 73 -14.86 11.94 11.70
N GLN A 74 -15.10 13.08 12.34
CA GLN A 74 -16.01 14.08 11.80
C GLN A 74 -15.24 14.96 10.80
N PRO A 75 -15.62 14.97 9.52
CA PRO A 75 -15.05 15.91 8.56
C PRO A 75 -15.56 17.32 8.85
N ASN A 76 -14.65 18.29 8.84
CA ASN A 76 -14.96 19.65 8.38
C ASN A 76 -14.39 19.81 6.97
#